data_AF-A0A7S4RWE2-F1
#
_entry.id   AF-A0A7S4RWE2-F1
#
_cell.length_a   1.000
_cell.length_b   1.000
_cell.length_c   1.000
_cell.angle_alpha   90.00
_cell.angle_beta   90.00
_cell.angle_gamma   90.00
#
_symmetry.space_group_name_H-M   'P 1'
#
loop_
_entity.id
_entity.type
_entity.pdbx_description
1 polymer ?
#
loop_
_entity_poly.entity_id
_entity_poly.type
_entity_poly.pdbx_seq_one_letter_code
_entity_poly.pdbx_strand_id
1 'polypeptide(L)'
;YSLRRGNVEDIDWATHSRVDPMVIGADSHDLSPKRDLGNGWVGDKYPLCADLPPCHFVKKGSRFTLLGSQSTPRLQWTDGRSGSLGSSGSWEGNINIKRLSLRKGGQLYSKLCVATEGGDCTYPSVVTLNESLTCDVNVDPECSVEMLRVVQVTSGVFYEYHRPPCVQLSFYPNPKQVNARSNRDSMCANPTLPVATRKCCKDGAIHNGQINQYVNFDGELVSYEKNSDFCASESFSVCDAKHWHAFHSSPTDSPSYTYYHYFYNPNGFVWQWTSGDCELRMKVRPDGYM
;
A
#
# COMPACT_ATOMS: atom_id res chain seq x y z
N TYR A 1 15.78 9.08 22.16
CA TYR A 1 16.04 7.64 22.10
C TYR A 1 14.92 6.91 22.81
N SER A 2 14.00 6.28 22.09
CA SER A 2 13.00 5.41 22.71
C SER A 2 13.47 3.95 22.56
N LEU A 3 13.69 3.29 23.69
CA LEU A 3 14.11 1.89 23.84
C LEU A 3 12.87 0.97 23.85
N ARG A 4 11.96 1.13 22.89
CA ARG A 4 10.64 0.46 22.93
C ARG A 4 10.76 -1.06 22.74
N ARG A 5 10.08 -1.84 23.58
CA ARG A 5 9.84 -3.27 23.39
C ARG A 5 8.60 -3.43 22.50
N GLY A 6 8.67 -4.25 21.45
CA GLY A 6 7.60 -4.39 20.46
C GLY A 6 6.30 -5.04 20.95
N ASN A 7 6.23 -5.46 22.21
CA ASN A 7 5.12 -6.20 22.80
C ASN A 7 4.46 -5.49 24.01
N VAL A 8 4.70 -4.19 24.18
CA VAL A 8 4.09 -3.38 25.25
C VAL A 8 3.50 -2.11 24.64
N GLU A 9 2.21 -1.85 24.87
CA GLU A 9 1.61 -0.56 24.58
C GLU A 9 2.10 0.46 25.62
N ASP A 10 3.11 1.26 25.24
CA ASP A 10 3.58 2.38 26.05
C ASP A 10 3.08 3.68 25.43
N ILE A 11 2.31 4.44 26.20
CA ILE A 11 1.75 5.72 25.77
C ILE A 11 2.69 6.80 26.31
N ASP A 12 3.46 7.46 25.44
CA ASP A 12 4.58 8.36 25.80
C ASP A 12 4.26 9.49 26.79
N TRP A 13 2.99 9.84 26.98
CA TRP A 13 2.55 10.89 27.91
C TRP A 13 2.01 10.36 29.25
N ALA A 14 1.94 9.04 29.42
CA ALA A 14 1.46 8.40 30.64
C ALA A 14 2.63 8.02 31.55
N THR A 15 2.56 8.41 32.82
CA THR A 15 3.54 8.05 33.85
C THR A 15 3.36 6.62 34.38
N HIS A 16 2.39 5.87 33.86
CA HIS A 16 2.03 4.54 34.34
C HIS A 16 2.33 3.51 33.25
N SER A 17 3.05 2.46 33.61
CA SER A 17 3.26 1.31 32.74
C SER A 17 1.93 0.55 32.60
N ARG A 18 1.31 0.61 31.42
CA ARG A 18 0.13 -0.20 31.07
C ARG A 18 0.57 -1.58 30.61
N VAL A 19 1.30 -2.30 31.48
CA VAL A 19 1.60 -3.73 31.26
C VAL A 19 0.31 -4.50 31.50
N ASP A 20 -0.56 -4.46 30.49
CA ASP A 20 -1.88 -5.09 30.36
C ASP A 20 -3.01 -4.54 31.25
N PRO A 21 -4.23 -4.41 30.72
CA PRO A 21 -4.91 -5.38 29.85
C PRO A 21 -4.58 -5.21 28.38
N MET A 22 -4.11 -6.29 27.74
CA MET A 22 -3.95 -6.39 26.30
C MET A 22 -5.31 -6.10 25.67
N VAL A 23 -5.50 -4.90 25.17
CA VAL A 23 -6.67 -4.59 24.35
C VAL A 23 -6.41 -5.29 23.04
N ILE A 24 -7.12 -6.40 22.79
CA ILE A 24 -7.09 -7.06 21.49
C ILE A 24 -7.80 -6.12 20.50
N GLY A 25 -7.04 -5.18 19.95
CA GLY A 25 -7.41 -4.54 18.71
C GLY A 25 -7.31 -5.59 17.62
N ALA A 26 -8.44 -6.00 17.04
CA ALA A 26 -8.43 -6.88 15.86
C ALA A 26 -7.58 -6.29 14.71
N ASP A 27 -7.40 -4.98 14.76
CA ASP A 27 -6.69 -4.12 13.83
C ASP A 27 -5.19 -3.95 14.13
N SER A 28 -4.72 -4.41 15.30
CA SER A 28 -3.33 -4.23 15.73
C SER A 28 -2.51 -5.49 15.44
N HIS A 29 -1.43 -5.34 14.67
CA HIS A 29 -0.48 -6.42 14.39
C HIS A 29 0.74 -6.32 15.31
N ASP A 30 1.24 -7.46 15.79
CA ASP A 30 2.53 -7.52 16.48
C ASP A 30 3.67 -7.31 15.46
N LEU A 31 4.69 -6.56 15.88
CA LEU A 31 5.90 -6.32 15.11
C LEU A 31 6.77 -7.58 14.99
N SER A 32 6.57 -8.55 15.88
CA SER A 32 7.38 -9.77 15.98
C SER A 32 6.61 -11.00 15.48
N PRO A 33 7.32 -12.00 14.89
CA PRO A 33 6.72 -13.26 14.49
C PRO A 33 5.97 -13.91 15.66
N LYS A 34 4.78 -14.46 15.38
CA LYS A 34 3.98 -15.19 16.38
C LYS A 34 4.36 -16.65 16.36
N ARG A 35 4.53 -17.29 17.52
CA ARG A 35 4.69 -18.75 17.57
C ARG A 35 3.38 -19.44 17.23
N ASP A 36 3.45 -20.57 16.53
CA ASP A 36 2.30 -21.45 16.32
C ASP A 36 2.08 -22.40 17.52
N LEU A 37 1.02 -23.21 17.48
CA LEU A 37 0.70 -24.18 18.54
C LEU A 37 1.64 -25.40 18.60
N GLY A 38 2.52 -25.55 17.61
CA GLY A 38 3.41 -26.71 17.42
C GLY A 38 4.89 -26.39 17.64
N ASN A 39 5.21 -25.30 18.35
CA ASN A 39 6.57 -24.79 18.56
C ASN A 39 7.31 -24.28 17.29
N GLY A 40 6.58 -23.97 16.21
CA GLY A 40 7.07 -23.23 15.04
C GLY A 40 6.62 -21.76 15.05
N TRP A 41 6.75 -21.07 13.92
CA TRP A 41 6.22 -19.71 13.74
C TRP A 41 5.05 -19.65 12.75
N VAL A 42 4.09 -18.78 13.05
CA VAL A 42 2.97 -18.44 12.17
C VAL A 42 3.54 -17.77 10.93
N GLY A 43 3.68 -18.55 9.86
CA GLY A 43 4.24 -18.10 8.59
C GLY A 43 5.20 -19.09 7.95
N ASP A 44 5.87 -19.95 8.72
CA ASP A 44 6.96 -20.83 8.23
C ASP A 44 6.55 -21.77 7.09
N LYS A 45 5.25 -21.96 6.86
CA LYS A 45 4.69 -22.81 5.80
C LYS A 45 4.29 -22.05 4.53
N TYR A 46 4.54 -20.74 4.47
CA TYR A 46 4.20 -19.88 3.34
C TYR A 46 5.46 -19.30 2.68
N PRO A 47 5.41 -19.00 1.36
CA PRO A 47 6.52 -18.35 0.66
C PRO A 47 6.73 -16.93 1.15
N LEU A 48 7.88 -16.33 0.87
CA LEU A 48 8.10 -14.92 1.13
C LEU A 48 7.24 -14.07 0.19
N CYS A 49 6.73 -12.94 0.68
CA CYS A 49 6.00 -11.99 -0.16
C CYS A 49 6.88 -11.38 -1.26
N ALA A 50 8.21 -11.35 -1.03
CA ALA A 50 9.19 -10.86 -2.00
C ALA A 50 9.38 -11.83 -3.18
N ASP A 51 9.02 -13.10 -2.99
CA ASP A 51 9.15 -14.15 -4.00
C ASP A 51 7.85 -14.34 -4.81
N LEU A 52 6.81 -13.54 -4.54
CA LEU A 52 5.60 -13.57 -5.34
C LEU A 52 5.94 -13.15 -6.79
N PRO A 53 5.46 -13.89 -7.79
CA PRO A 53 5.78 -13.57 -9.17
C PRO A 53 5.18 -12.19 -9.55
N PRO A 54 5.83 -11.43 -10.44
CA PRO A 54 5.26 -10.21 -10.99
C PRO A 54 3.87 -10.46 -11.57
N CYS A 55 2.97 -9.50 -11.34
CA CYS A 55 1.56 -9.61 -11.71
C CYS A 55 0.91 -10.91 -11.19
N HIS A 56 1.21 -11.30 -9.94
CA HIS A 56 0.68 -12.54 -9.34
C HIS A 56 -0.84 -12.66 -9.44
N PHE A 57 -1.57 -11.54 -9.51
CA PHE A 57 -3.03 -11.48 -9.63
C PHE A 57 -3.61 -11.95 -10.96
N VAL A 58 -2.81 -12.08 -12.02
CA VAL A 58 -3.25 -12.70 -13.29
C VAL A 58 -2.77 -14.15 -13.45
N LYS A 59 -2.09 -14.72 -12.46
CA LYS A 59 -1.59 -16.10 -12.53
C LYS A 59 -2.69 -17.10 -12.19
N LYS A 60 -2.57 -18.31 -12.73
CA LYS A 60 -3.44 -19.45 -12.39
C LYS A 60 -3.58 -19.60 -10.87
N GLY A 61 -4.81 -19.82 -10.41
CA GLY A 61 -5.15 -19.94 -8.99
C GLY A 61 -5.44 -18.61 -8.30
N SER A 62 -5.21 -17.47 -8.96
CA SER A 62 -5.63 -16.16 -8.45
C SER A 62 -7.13 -16.11 -8.25
N ARG A 63 -7.55 -15.57 -7.11
CA ARG A 63 -8.94 -15.54 -6.69
C ARG A 63 -9.43 -14.12 -6.49
N PHE A 64 -10.66 -13.86 -6.89
CA PHE A 64 -11.34 -12.58 -6.78
C PHE A 64 -12.71 -12.78 -6.15
N THR A 65 -13.11 -11.86 -5.27
CA THR A 65 -14.45 -11.86 -4.67
C THR A 65 -15.18 -10.58 -5.03
N LEU A 66 -16.44 -10.72 -5.44
CA LEU A 66 -17.32 -9.62 -5.79
C LEU A 66 -17.61 -8.77 -4.54
N LEU A 67 -17.28 -7.48 -4.62
CA LEU A 67 -17.69 -6.48 -3.62
C LEU A 67 -19.03 -5.83 -3.98
N GLY A 68 -19.47 -5.98 -5.24
CA GLY A 68 -20.68 -5.35 -5.76
C GLY A 68 -20.43 -3.87 -5.99
N SER A 69 -21.30 -3.02 -5.45
CA SER A 69 -21.15 -1.56 -5.54
C SER A 69 -20.08 -1.00 -4.60
N GLN A 70 -19.58 -1.79 -3.67
CA GLN A 70 -18.58 -1.33 -2.70
C GLN A 70 -17.18 -1.35 -3.30
N SER A 71 -16.44 -0.25 -3.15
CA SER A 71 -15.06 -0.12 -3.63
C SER A 71 -14.00 -0.26 -2.54
N THR A 72 -14.42 -0.47 -1.29
CA THR A 72 -13.53 -0.70 -0.16
C THR A 72 -13.12 -2.17 -0.04
N PRO A 73 -11.80 -2.48 0.03
CA PRO A 73 -11.35 -3.85 0.28
C PRO A 73 -11.79 -4.34 1.66
N ARG A 74 -12.11 -5.63 1.77
CA ARG A 74 -12.51 -6.30 3.02
C ARG A 74 -11.45 -7.24 3.55
N LEU A 75 -10.56 -7.72 2.69
CA LEU A 75 -9.54 -8.72 3.00
C LEU A 75 -8.14 -8.11 3.09
N GLN A 76 -7.96 -6.92 2.52
CA GLN A 76 -6.70 -6.21 2.57
C GLN A 76 -6.84 -4.99 3.48
N TRP A 77 -5.90 -4.86 4.43
CA TRP A 77 -5.87 -3.73 5.34
C TRP A 77 -5.76 -2.40 4.57
N THR A 78 -6.74 -1.55 4.76
CA THR A 78 -6.64 -0.11 4.57
C THR A 78 -6.51 0.50 5.95
N ASP A 79 -5.63 1.49 6.12
CA ASP A 79 -5.58 2.19 7.39
C ASP A 79 -6.98 2.68 7.75
N GLY A 80 -7.55 2.18 8.85
CA GLY A 80 -8.88 2.58 9.32
C GLY A 80 -9.02 4.09 9.58
N ARG A 81 -7.93 4.87 9.45
CA ARG A 81 -7.96 6.33 9.40
C ARG A 81 -8.51 6.90 8.09
N SER A 82 -8.75 6.08 7.08
CA SER A 82 -9.71 6.39 6.03
C SER A 82 -11.15 6.59 6.58
N GLY A 83 -11.45 6.12 7.80
CA GLY A 83 -12.66 6.46 8.55
C GLY A 83 -12.49 7.64 9.51
N SER A 84 -11.29 8.22 9.63
CA SER A 84 -10.98 9.34 10.55
C SER A 84 -10.29 10.53 9.87
N LEU A 85 -10.35 10.63 8.54
CA LEU A 85 -10.53 11.95 7.92
C LEU A 85 -11.99 12.33 8.18
N GLY A 86 -12.19 13.11 9.24
CA GLY A 86 -13.50 13.56 9.67
C GLY A 86 -14.36 14.03 8.49
N SER A 87 -15.54 13.43 8.38
CA SER A 87 -16.74 14.09 7.83
C SER A 87 -16.67 14.60 6.37
N SER A 88 -15.72 14.18 5.53
CA SER A 88 -15.69 14.57 4.12
C SER A 88 -15.06 13.51 3.20
N GLY A 89 -15.84 12.48 2.90
CA GLY A 89 -15.63 11.61 1.73
C GLY A 89 -15.26 10.17 2.07
N SER A 90 -16.26 9.35 2.41
CA SER A 90 -16.16 7.89 2.34
C SER A 90 -15.47 7.47 1.04
N TRP A 91 -14.61 6.45 1.06
CA TRP A 91 -14.12 5.84 -0.19
C TRP A 91 -15.27 5.40 -1.10
N GLU A 92 -16.38 5.08 -0.47
CA GLU A 92 -17.59 4.65 -1.13
C GLU A 92 -18.33 5.82 -1.78
N GLY A 93 -18.70 5.67 -3.05
CA GLY A 93 -19.41 6.70 -3.82
C GLY A 93 -18.62 7.97 -4.14
N ASN A 94 -17.36 8.10 -3.69
CA ASN A 94 -16.54 9.26 -4.01
C ASN A 94 -15.99 9.19 -5.44
N ILE A 95 -16.44 10.11 -6.29
CA ILE A 95 -16.05 10.22 -7.70
C ILE A 95 -14.61 10.72 -7.89
N ASN A 96 -14.05 11.40 -6.88
CA ASN A 96 -12.67 11.89 -6.94
C ASN A 96 -11.65 10.78 -6.67
N ILE A 97 -12.10 9.58 -6.29
CA ILE A 97 -11.22 8.43 -6.08
C ILE A 97 -10.94 7.75 -7.41
N LYS A 98 -9.68 7.78 -7.82
CA LYS A 98 -9.15 7.07 -8.97
C LYS A 98 -9.13 5.58 -8.67
N ARG A 99 -10.02 4.83 -9.31
CA ARG A 99 -10.11 3.37 -9.20
C ARG A 99 -9.47 2.72 -10.41
N LEU A 100 -8.79 1.61 -10.20
CA LEU A 100 -8.22 0.84 -11.30
C LEU A 100 -9.37 0.15 -12.06
N SER A 101 -9.63 0.60 -13.28
CA SER A 101 -10.68 0.06 -14.14
C SER A 101 -10.09 -0.88 -15.17
N LEU A 102 -10.68 -2.06 -15.31
CA LEU A 102 -10.25 -3.03 -16.31
C LEU A 102 -10.69 -2.58 -17.69
N ARG A 103 -9.85 -2.88 -18.70
CA ARG A 103 -10.20 -2.65 -20.09
C ARG A 103 -11.29 -3.64 -20.53
N LYS A 104 -12.38 -3.13 -21.11
CA LYS A 104 -13.42 -3.97 -21.71
C LYS A 104 -12.81 -4.86 -22.80
N GLY A 105 -13.04 -6.17 -22.69
CA GLY A 105 -12.47 -7.18 -23.61
C GLY A 105 -11.03 -7.60 -23.27
N GLY A 106 -10.44 -7.11 -22.18
CA GLY A 106 -9.20 -7.66 -21.62
C GLY A 106 -9.42 -9.05 -21.03
N GLN A 107 -8.35 -9.85 -20.90
CA GLN A 107 -8.48 -11.24 -20.44
C GLN A 107 -9.04 -11.32 -19.01
N LEU A 108 -8.56 -10.47 -18.11
CA LEU A 108 -9.08 -10.44 -16.74
C LEU A 108 -10.53 -9.95 -16.69
N TYR A 109 -10.87 -8.93 -17.50
CA TYR A 109 -12.25 -8.46 -17.64
C TYR A 109 -13.19 -9.60 -18.05
N SER A 110 -12.84 -10.37 -19.07
CA SER A 110 -13.65 -11.50 -19.57
C SER A 110 -13.78 -12.65 -18.57
N LYS A 111 -12.88 -12.77 -17.59
CA LYS A 111 -13.02 -13.75 -16.49
C LYS A 111 -13.95 -13.25 -15.38
N LEU A 112 -14.02 -11.93 -15.14
CA LEU A 112 -14.84 -11.34 -14.06
C LEU A 112 -16.25 -10.90 -14.52
N CYS A 113 -16.40 -10.56 -15.80
CA CYS A 113 -17.66 -10.31 -16.47
C CYS A 113 -17.98 -11.48 -17.40
N VAL A 114 -18.93 -12.33 -17.00
CA VAL A 114 -19.42 -13.43 -17.85
C VAL A 114 -20.56 -12.88 -18.71
N ALA A 115 -20.31 -12.69 -20.00
CA ALA A 115 -21.32 -12.17 -20.92
C ALA A 115 -22.57 -13.07 -20.99
N THR A 116 -23.76 -12.47 -20.89
CA THR A 116 -25.05 -13.11 -21.20
C THR A 116 -25.35 -13.04 -22.70
N GLU A 117 -26.38 -13.77 -23.14
CA GLU A 117 -26.85 -13.72 -24.54
C GLU A 117 -27.26 -12.31 -24.99
N GLY A 118 -27.60 -11.41 -24.05
CA GLY A 118 -27.91 -10.00 -24.32
C GLY A 118 -26.70 -9.06 -24.32
N GLY A 119 -25.49 -9.56 -24.07
CA GLY A 119 -24.26 -8.75 -23.98
C GLY A 119 -24.02 -8.08 -22.63
N ASP A 120 -24.90 -8.32 -21.65
CA ASP A 120 -24.73 -7.86 -20.27
C ASP A 120 -23.79 -8.77 -19.48
N CYS A 121 -23.14 -8.25 -18.45
CA CYS A 121 -22.26 -9.03 -17.59
C CYS A 121 -23.05 -9.70 -16.46
N THR A 122 -22.90 -11.01 -16.33
CA THR A 122 -23.15 -11.73 -15.08
C THR A 122 -21.87 -11.73 -14.24
N TYR A 123 -21.99 -11.46 -12.94
CA TYR A 123 -20.87 -11.34 -12.01
C TYR A 123 -20.90 -12.46 -10.97
N PRO A 124 -20.07 -13.51 -11.13
CA PRO A 124 -19.94 -14.55 -10.11
C PRO A 124 -19.43 -13.98 -8.78
N SER A 125 -19.99 -14.40 -7.64
CA SER A 125 -19.55 -13.88 -6.34
C SER A 125 -18.07 -14.17 -6.04
N VAL A 126 -17.54 -15.26 -6.58
CA VAL A 126 -16.13 -15.64 -6.47
C VAL A 126 -15.66 -16.15 -7.82
N VAL A 127 -14.51 -15.66 -8.29
CA VAL A 127 -13.84 -16.12 -9.51
C VAL A 127 -12.46 -16.62 -9.17
N THR A 128 -12.08 -17.79 -9.68
CA THR A 128 -10.71 -18.31 -9.59
C THR A 128 -10.17 -18.53 -11.01
N LEU A 129 -8.99 -18.00 -11.30
CA LEU A 129 -8.36 -18.14 -12.61
C LEU A 129 -7.89 -19.59 -12.79
N ASN A 130 -8.43 -20.26 -13.80
CA ASN A 130 -8.06 -21.64 -14.15
C ASN A 130 -6.75 -21.74 -14.95
N GLU A 131 -6.30 -20.62 -15.49
CA GLU A 131 -5.08 -20.46 -16.29
C GLU A 131 -4.40 -19.13 -15.97
N SER A 132 -3.13 -18.99 -16.36
CA SER A 132 -2.42 -17.72 -16.26
C SER A 132 -2.76 -16.87 -17.47
N LEU A 133 -3.20 -15.63 -17.23
CA LEU A 133 -3.50 -14.67 -18.28
C LEU A 133 -2.22 -13.97 -18.73
N THR A 134 -2.17 -13.57 -19.99
CA THR A 134 -1.06 -12.74 -20.48
C THR A 134 -1.25 -11.33 -19.95
N CYS A 135 -0.16 -10.69 -19.49
CA CYS A 135 -0.19 -9.33 -18.99
C CYS A 135 0.63 -8.43 -19.92
N ASP A 136 -0.02 -7.47 -20.60
CA ASP A 136 0.65 -6.47 -21.42
C ASP A 136 0.49 -5.08 -20.80
N VAL A 137 1.61 -4.51 -20.36
CA VAL A 137 1.65 -3.20 -19.70
C VAL A 137 1.16 -2.04 -20.56
N ASN A 138 1.16 -2.19 -21.89
CA ASN A 138 0.74 -1.14 -22.83
C ASN A 138 -0.75 -1.22 -23.15
N VAL A 139 -1.39 -2.35 -22.88
CA VAL A 139 -2.76 -2.65 -23.30
C VAL A 139 -3.69 -2.80 -22.10
N ASP A 140 -3.22 -3.46 -21.04
CA ASP A 140 -4.03 -3.86 -19.90
C ASP A 140 -3.60 -3.05 -18.65
N PRO A 141 -4.44 -2.13 -18.15
CA PRO A 141 -4.09 -1.23 -17.05
C PRO A 141 -3.63 -1.95 -15.78
N GLU A 142 -4.19 -3.13 -15.50
CA GLU A 142 -3.81 -3.96 -14.36
C GLU A 142 -2.37 -4.46 -14.42
N CYS A 143 -1.75 -4.50 -15.60
CA CYS A 143 -0.37 -4.95 -15.75
C CYS A 143 0.65 -3.85 -15.42
N SER A 144 0.20 -2.60 -15.36
CA SER A 144 1.07 -1.45 -15.02
C SER A 144 1.38 -1.34 -13.52
N VAL A 145 0.69 -2.14 -12.67
CA VAL A 145 0.79 -2.08 -11.21
C VAL A 145 1.47 -3.33 -10.65
N GLU A 146 2.21 -3.18 -9.56
CA GLU A 146 2.88 -4.31 -8.90
C GLU A 146 1.94 -5.08 -7.95
N MET A 147 0.97 -4.38 -7.35
CA MET A 147 -0.01 -4.95 -6.46
C MET A 147 -1.42 -4.50 -6.84
N LEU A 148 -2.31 -5.48 -7.00
CA LEU A 148 -3.73 -5.29 -7.23
C LEU A 148 -4.51 -5.50 -5.93
N ARG A 149 -5.38 -4.56 -5.57
CA ARG A 149 -6.24 -4.68 -4.38
C ARG A 149 -7.70 -4.84 -4.77
N VAL A 150 -8.24 -3.81 -5.41
CA VAL A 150 -9.62 -3.77 -5.89
C VAL A 150 -9.59 -3.33 -7.35
N VAL A 151 -10.40 -3.96 -8.19
CA VAL A 151 -10.59 -3.60 -9.60
C VAL A 151 -12.05 -3.28 -9.87
N GLN A 152 -12.25 -2.28 -10.71
CA GLN A 152 -13.54 -1.96 -11.28
C GLN A 152 -13.69 -2.70 -12.62
N VAL A 153 -14.67 -3.61 -12.71
CA VAL A 153 -14.92 -4.39 -13.92
C VAL A 153 -15.81 -3.59 -14.86
N THR A 154 -16.94 -3.10 -14.35
CA THR A 154 -17.85 -2.18 -15.06
C THR A 154 -18.21 -1.01 -14.15
N SER A 155 -18.95 -0.03 -14.66
CA SER A 155 -19.36 1.13 -13.86
C SER A 155 -20.08 0.68 -12.58
N GLY A 156 -19.48 0.95 -11.41
CA GLY A 156 -20.05 0.58 -10.11
C GLY A 156 -19.98 -0.91 -9.75
N VAL A 157 -19.19 -1.74 -10.43
CA VAL A 157 -19.01 -3.16 -10.04
C VAL A 157 -17.55 -3.46 -9.77
N PHE A 158 -17.26 -3.86 -8.53
CA PHE A 158 -15.90 -4.07 -8.03
C PHE A 158 -15.63 -5.51 -7.60
N TYR A 159 -14.40 -5.95 -7.82
CA TYR A 159 -13.87 -7.19 -7.27
C TYR A 159 -12.61 -6.91 -6.44
N GLU A 160 -12.49 -7.60 -5.32
CA GLU A 160 -11.28 -7.63 -4.51
C GLU A 160 -10.41 -8.84 -4.88
N TYR A 161 -9.12 -8.61 -5.07
CA TYR A 161 -8.14 -9.66 -5.26
C TYR A 161 -7.74 -10.30 -3.94
N HIS A 162 -7.74 -11.63 -3.89
CA HIS A 162 -7.22 -12.41 -2.77
C HIS A 162 -5.74 -12.66 -2.96
N ARG A 163 -4.90 -11.85 -2.31
CA ARG A 163 -3.46 -12.09 -2.31
C ARG A 163 -3.16 -13.46 -1.69
N PRO A 164 -2.34 -14.30 -2.35
CA PRO A 164 -1.84 -15.53 -1.74
C PRO A 164 -1.19 -15.22 -0.39
N PRO A 165 -1.39 -16.09 0.61
CA PRO A 165 -0.71 -15.95 1.88
C PRO A 165 0.81 -16.04 1.67
N CYS A 166 1.52 -15.09 2.26
CA CYS A 166 2.97 -14.97 2.15
C CYS A 166 3.54 -14.30 3.41
N VAL A 167 4.83 -14.50 3.66
CA VAL A 167 5.54 -13.99 4.83
C VAL A 167 6.36 -12.75 4.47
N GLN A 168 6.29 -11.73 5.32
CA GLN A 168 7.26 -10.64 5.31
C GLN A 168 8.23 -10.86 6.47
N LEU A 169 9.52 -10.78 6.19
CA LEU A 169 10.54 -10.88 7.23
C LEU A 169 10.64 -9.56 7.98
N SER A 170 10.82 -9.62 9.29
CA SER A 170 11.16 -8.45 10.11
C SER A 170 12.55 -7.90 9.79
N PHE A 171 13.44 -8.74 9.25
CA PHE A 171 14.79 -8.40 8.81
C PHE A 171 14.97 -8.72 7.33
N TYR A 172 15.48 -7.76 6.58
CA TYR A 172 15.69 -7.86 5.14
C TYR A 172 16.90 -7.02 4.74
N PRO A 173 17.58 -7.40 3.64
CA PRO A 173 18.75 -6.67 3.16
C PRO A 173 18.37 -5.30 2.59
N ASN A 174 19.30 -4.36 2.69
CA ASN A 174 19.24 -3.03 2.06
C ASN A 174 17.94 -2.24 2.36
N PRO A 175 17.53 -2.11 3.64
CA PRO A 175 16.26 -1.50 3.97
C PRO A 175 16.27 0.00 3.60
N LYS A 176 15.15 0.49 3.06
CA LYS A 176 14.96 1.89 2.68
C LYS A 176 14.00 2.59 3.63
N GLN A 177 14.23 3.86 3.88
CA GLN A 177 13.37 4.68 4.72
C GLN A 177 12.08 5.04 3.97
N VAL A 178 10.95 4.83 4.65
CA VAL A 178 9.65 5.36 4.25
C VAL A 178 9.17 6.35 5.29
N ASN A 179 8.51 7.41 4.85
CA ASN A 179 8.00 8.46 5.71
C ASN A 179 6.47 8.48 5.69
N ALA A 180 5.90 8.80 6.85
CA ALA A 180 4.48 9.06 6.93
C ALA A 180 4.10 10.43 6.36
N ARG A 181 2.84 10.61 5.96
CA ARG A 181 2.31 11.87 5.42
C ARG A 181 2.62 13.09 6.31
N SER A 182 2.61 12.91 7.63
CA SER A 182 2.90 13.97 8.62
C SER A 182 4.40 14.16 8.89
N ASN A 183 5.27 13.33 8.30
CA ASN A 183 6.72 13.25 8.55
C ASN A 183 7.15 13.09 10.01
N ARG A 184 6.21 12.91 10.95
CA ARG A 184 6.52 12.65 12.35
C ARG A 184 7.03 11.23 12.55
N ASP A 185 6.65 10.34 11.64
CA ASP A 185 6.97 8.93 11.70
C ASP A 185 7.76 8.53 10.45
N SER A 186 8.84 7.79 10.69
CA SER A 186 9.64 7.14 9.65
C SER A 186 9.90 5.71 10.10
N MET A 187 10.02 4.80 9.13
CA MET A 187 10.40 3.42 9.40
C MET A 187 11.22 2.85 8.25
N CYS A 188 11.87 1.73 8.52
CA CYS A 188 12.44 0.90 7.49
C CYS A 188 11.34 0.14 6.74
N ALA A 189 11.53 -0.01 5.43
CA ALA A 189 10.69 -0.82 4.57
C ALA A 189 11.57 -1.64 3.62
N ASN A 190 11.10 -2.85 3.28
CA ASN A 190 11.82 -3.70 2.34
C ASN A 190 11.66 -3.14 0.92
N PRO A 191 12.75 -2.69 0.26
CA PRO A 191 12.65 -2.04 -1.04
C PRO A 191 12.11 -2.95 -2.15
N THR A 192 12.16 -4.27 -1.97
CA THR A 192 11.68 -5.25 -2.97
C THR A 192 10.17 -5.49 -2.90
N LEU A 193 9.47 -4.89 -1.94
CA LEU A 193 8.04 -5.09 -1.75
C LEU A 193 7.24 -3.82 -2.08
N PRO A 194 6.01 -3.96 -2.62
CA PRO A 194 5.10 -2.84 -2.80
C PRO A 194 4.47 -2.43 -1.46
N VAL A 195 5.18 -1.61 -0.68
CA VAL A 195 4.81 -1.23 0.70
C VAL A 195 4.64 0.28 0.92
N ALA A 196 5.06 1.10 -0.04
CA ALA A 196 4.89 2.54 0.02
C ALA A 196 4.49 3.11 -1.33
N THR A 197 3.85 4.28 -1.31
CA THR A 197 3.45 4.96 -2.53
C THR A 197 4.61 5.75 -3.15
N ARG A 198 4.37 6.22 -4.37
CA ARG A 198 5.35 6.96 -5.17
C ARG A 198 5.62 8.34 -4.60
N LYS A 199 6.87 8.78 -4.71
CA LYS A 199 7.28 10.13 -4.30
C LYS A 199 8.53 10.56 -5.05
N CYS A 200 8.33 11.49 -5.98
CA CYS A 200 9.39 12.06 -6.81
C CYS A 200 9.53 13.55 -6.54
N CYS A 201 10.76 14.02 -6.40
CA CYS A 201 11.12 15.41 -6.16
C CYS A 201 12.08 15.88 -7.25
N LYS A 202 12.00 17.16 -7.62
CA LYS A 202 13.00 17.75 -8.53
C LYS A 202 14.28 18.00 -7.74
N ASP A 203 15.43 17.95 -8.39
CA ASP A 203 16.70 18.23 -7.72
C ASP A 203 16.70 19.64 -7.11
N GLY A 204 17.08 19.74 -5.83
CA GLY A 204 17.03 20.98 -5.06
C GLY A 204 15.62 21.41 -4.62
N ALA A 205 14.59 20.57 -4.82
CA ALA A 205 13.24 20.87 -4.34
C ALA A 205 13.19 20.83 -2.81
N ILE A 206 13.26 22.01 -2.20
CA ILE A 206 13.03 22.25 -0.77
C ILE A 206 11.55 22.53 -0.43
N HIS A 207 10.68 22.61 -1.45
CA HIS A 207 9.27 22.99 -1.32
C HIS A 207 8.31 22.03 -2.02
N ASN A 208 7.10 21.93 -1.46
CA ASN A 208 6.01 21.02 -1.84
C ASN A 208 5.53 21.16 -3.29
N GLY A 209 5.88 22.25 -3.98
CA GLY A 209 5.39 22.57 -5.32
C GLY A 209 6.01 21.76 -6.47
N GLN A 210 6.99 20.89 -6.19
CA GLN A 210 7.68 20.09 -7.22
C GLN A 210 7.65 18.59 -6.93
N ILE A 211 6.58 18.12 -6.27
CA ILE A 211 6.38 16.70 -6.03
C ILE A 211 5.46 16.12 -7.10
N ASN A 212 5.95 15.08 -7.76
CA ASN A 212 5.15 14.27 -8.67
C ASN A 212 4.69 12.99 -7.94
N GLN A 213 3.37 12.79 -7.87
CA GLN A 213 2.70 11.65 -7.22
C GLN A 213 1.71 10.94 -8.17
N TYR A 214 2.01 10.84 -9.46
CA TYR A 214 1.15 10.07 -10.38
C TYR A 214 1.04 8.61 -9.93
N VAL A 215 -0.18 8.22 -9.55
CA VAL A 215 -0.58 6.85 -9.23
C VAL A 215 -1.57 6.33 -10.27
N ASN A 216 -1.55 5.02 -10.53
CA ASN A 216 -2.50 4.33 -11.39
C ASN A 216 -3.89 4.26 -10.77
N PHE A 217 -3.95 4.15 -9.44
CA PHE A 217 -5.16 4.21 -8.65
C PHE A 217 -4.84 4.70 -7.24
N ASP A 218 -5.82 5.31 -6.58
CA ASP A 218 -5.68 5.66 -5.18
C ASP A 218 -5.60 4.35 -4.40
N GLY A 219 -4.43 4.06 -3.88
CA GLY A 219 -4.17 2.75 -3.30
C GLY A 219 -2.80 2.24 -3.58
N GLU A 220 -2.19 2.77 -4.63
CA GLU A 220 -1.06 2.11 -5.25
C GLU A 220 0.16 2.16 -4.33
N LEU A 221 0.60 0.96 -3.98
CA LEU A 221 1.88 0.70 -3.36
C LEU A 221 2.80 0.11 -4.43
N VAL A 222 4.05 0.56 -4.42
CA VAL A 222 5.08 0.16 -5.36
C VAL A 222 6.35 -0.20 -4.61
N SER A 223 7.23 -0.96 -5.24
CA SER A 223 8.59 -1.19 -4.78
C SER A 223 9.43 0.10 -4.89
N TYR A 224 10.57 0.12 -4.21
CA TYR A 224 11.49 1.26 -4.28
C TYR A 224 12.06 1.43 -5.70
N GLU A 225 12.36 0.31 -6.37
CA GLU A 225 12.88 0.30 -7.74
C GLU A 225 11.85 0.90 -8.71
N LYS A 226 10.59 0.42 -8.66
CA LYS A 226 9.51 0.96 -9.49
C LYS A 226 9.27 2.46 -9.27
N ASN A 227 9.39 2.93 -8.02
CA ASN A 227 9.33 4.37 -7.73
C ASN A 227 10.53 5.11 -8.34
N SER A 228 11.74 4.56 -8.23
CA SER A 228 12.95 5.18 -8.78
C SER A 228 12.89 5.30 -10.29
N ASP A 229 12.48 4.24 -10.98
CA ASP A 229 12.28 4.23 -12.44
C ASP A 229 11.27 5.27 -12.88
N PHE A 230 10.15 5.37 -12.15
CA PHE A 230 9.11 6.36 -12.43
C PHE A 230 9.60 7.80 -12.25
N CYS A 231 10.36 8.07 -11.17
CA CYS A 231 10.94 9.39 -10.99
C CYS A 231 11.91 9.72 -12.13
N ALA A 232 12.78 8.78 -12.50
CA ALA A 232 13.76 8.97 -13.56
C ALA A 232 13.12 9.21 -14.92
N SER A 233 12.03 8.49 -15.28
CA SER A 233 11.34 8.68 -16.56
C SER A 233 10.76 10.07 -16.73
N GLU A 234 10.44 10.74 -15.63
CA GLU A 234 9.86 12.08 -15.60
C GLU A 234 10.92 13.17 -15.33
N SER A 235 12.22 12.84 -15.33
CA SER A 235 13.32 13.76 -14.98
C SER A 235 13.26 14.28 -13.53
N PHE A 236 12.81 13.44 -12.60
CA PHE A 236 12.82 13.66 -11.16
C PHE A 236 13.72 12.63 -10.45
N SER A 237 14.02 12.86 -9.18
CA SER A 237 14.70 11.93 -8.28
C SER A 237 13.78 11.48 -7.15
N VAL A 238 14.08 10.35 -6.50
CA VAL A 238 13.34 9.95 -5.29
C VAL A 238 13.63 10.97 -4.20
N CYS A 239 12.56 11.47 -3.56
CA CYS A 239 12.68 12.51 -2.55
C CYS A 239 13.60 12.10 -1.38
N ASP A 240 14.44 13.02 -0.92
CA ASP A 240 15.28 12.82 0.25
C ASP A 240 14.46 12.69 1.55
N ALA A 241 14.96 11.87 2.48
CA ALA A 241 14.30 11.56 3.74
C ALA A 241 14.11 12.76 4.67
N LYS A 242 14.98 13.77 4.59
CA LYS A 242 14.96 14.98 5.43
C LYS A 242 14.08 16.09 4.85
N HIS A 243 13.85 16.07 3.55
CA HIS A 243 13.14 17.14 2.84
C HIS A 243 11.63 16.95 2.86
N TRP A 244 11.02 17.16 4.04
CA TRP A 244 9.61 17.55 4.15
C TRP A 244 9.30 18.08 5.55
N HIS A 245 9.16 19.41 5.66
CA HIS A 245 8.43 20.03 6.76
C HIS A 245 6.98 20.15 6.31
N ALA A 246 6.08 19.43 6.99
CA ALA A 246 4.65 19.67 6.84
C ALA A 246 4.36 21.13 7.20
N PHE A 247 3.83 21.89 6.22
CA PHE A 247 3.02 23.10 6.35
C PHE A 247 3.18 23.91 7.66
N HIS A 248 3.99 24.99 7.60
CA HIS A 248 3.73 26.23 8.33
C HIS A 248 4.33 27.46 7.61
N SER A 249 4.29 27.52 6.27
CA SER A 249 4.64 28.75 5.56
C SER A 249 3.39 29.60 5.32
N SER A 250 3.42 30.78 5.93
CA SER A 250 2.54 31.94 5.79
C SER A 250 2.03 32.19 4.35
N PRO A 251 0.86 32.83 4.16
CA PRO A 251 0.14 32.90 2.87
C PRO A 251 0.76 33.78 1.77
N THR A 252 1.99 34.28 1.89
CA THR A 252 2.33 35.54 1.21
C THR A 252 3.30 35.50 0.05
N ASP A 253 3.96 34.39 -0.31
CA ASP A 253 4.95 34.45 -1.40
C ASP A 253 4.98 33.21 -2.30
N SER A 254 4.23 33.25 -3.41
CA SER A 254 4.76 33.03 -4.78
C SER A 254 3.67 32.69 -5.81
N PRO A 255 3.88 33.06 -7.10
CA PRO A 255 2.84 33.14 -8.11
C PRO A 255 2.58 31.79 -8.81
N SER A 256 1.29 31.52 -9.06
CA SER A 256 0.77 30.71 -10.17
C SER A 256 1.57 29.46 -10.55
N TYR A 257 1.65 28.48 -9.65
CA TYR A 257 1.65 27.07 -10.04
C TYR A 257 0.36 26.43 -9.51
N THR A 258 -0.30 25.68 -10.38
CA THR A 258 -1.62 25.09 -10.25
C THR A 258 -1.87 24.48 -8.87
N TYR A 259 -2.64 25.23 -8.07
CA TYR A 259 -3.14 24.90 -6.74
C TYR A 259 -4.31 23.92 -6.82
N TYR A 260 -4.18 22.83 -7.57
CA TYR A 260 -5.22 21.82 -7.70
C TYR A 260 -4.68 20.46 -7.26
N HIS A 261 -5.35 19.86 -6.26
CA HIS A 261 -5.25 18.47 -5.75
C HIS A 261 -4.50 18.16 -4.44
N TYR A 262 -4.06 19.13 -3.63
CA TYR A 262 -3.42 18.79 -2.34
C TYR A 262 -4.37 18.61 -1.14
N PHE A 263 -5.60 19.12 -1.19
CA PHE A 263 -6.56 19.01 -0.08
C PHE A 263 -7.52 17.82 -0.17
N TYR A 264 -7.72 17.28 -1.37
CA TYR A 264 -8.50 16.09 -1.63
C TYR A 264 -7.61 15.05 -2.29
N ASN A 265 -6.50 14.71 -1.62
CA ASN A 265 -5.81 13.50 -1.99
C ASN A 265 -6.37 12.36 -1.12
N PRO A 266 -7.37 11.59 -1.62
CA PRO A 266 -7.85 10.38 -0.97
C PRO A 266 -6.75 9.29 -0.86
N ASN A 267 -5.52 9.59 -1.29
CA ASN A 267 -4.29 8.90 -0.90
C ASN A 267 -4.06 8.95 0.62
N GLY A 268 -4.85 8.18 1.38
CA GLY A 268 -4.55 7.65 2.71
C GLY A 268 -3.27 6.77 2.76
N PHE A 269 -2.37 6.94 1.79
CA PHE A 269 -0.92 6.71 1.79
C PHE A 269 -0.24 6.96 3.13
N VAL A 270 -0.34 6.04 4.08
CA VAL A 270 0.39 6.15 5.37
C VAL A 270 1.89 6.23 5.13
N TRP A 271 2.44 5.66 4.05
CA TRP A 271 3.88 5.58 3.80
C TRP A 271 4.27 5.95 2.36
N GLN A 272 5.33 6.75 2.23
CA GLN A 272 5.91 7.19 0.96
C GLN A 272 7.39 6.83 0.90
N TRP A 273 7.87 6.43 -0.28
CA TRP A 273 9.29 6.17 -0.48
C TRP A 273 10.14 7.43 -0.30
N THR A 274 11.35 7.24 0.23
CA THR A 274 12.40 8.25 0.29
C THR A 274 13.72 7.63 -0.14
N SER A 275 14.68 8.44 -0.59
CA SER A 275 16.01 7.97 -0.96
C SER A 275 16.88 7.60 0.25
N GLY A 276 16.40 7.87 1.47
CA GLY A 276 17.11 7.57 2.71
C GLY A 276 17.31 6.07 2.90
N ASP A 277 18.52 5.70 3.32
CA ASP A 277 18.80 4.39 3.87
C ASP A 277 18.36 4.32 5.33
N CYS A 278 18.17 3.10 5.83
CA CYS A 278 17.93 2.89 7.25
C CYS A 278 18.66 1.64 7.74
N GLU A 279 18.64 1.39 9.05
CA GLU A 279 19.25 0.21 9.64
C GLU A 279 18.23 -0.53 10.50
N LEU A 280 18.09 -1.83 10.25
CA LEU A 280 17.32 -2.71 11.11
C LEU A 280 18.22 -3.19 12.24
N ARG A 281 17.81 -2.95 13.48
CA ARG A 281 18.55 -3.36 14.68
C ARG A 281 17.69 -4.23 15.55
N MET A 282 18.32 -5.24 16.14
CA MET A 282 17.67 -6.16 17.06
C MET A 282 18.34 -6.09 18.41
N LYS A 283 17.53 -6.07 19.47
CA LYS A 283 18.04 -6.23 20.83
C LYS A 283 18.08 -7.73 21.13
N VAL A 284 19.28 -8.25 21.31
CA VAL A 284 19.49 -9.63 21.77
C VAL A 284 19.78 -9.60 23.26
N ARG A 285 19.11 -10.45 24.03
CA ARG A 285 19.36 -10.63 25.46
C ARG A 285 20.67 -11.41 25.67
N PRO A 286 21.32 -11.28 26.84
CA PRO A 286 22.55 -12.02 27.15
C PRO A 286 22.40 -13.55 27.07
N ASP A 287 21.20 -14.09 27.20
CA ASP A 287 20.88 -15.52 27.09
C ASP A 287 20.62 -15.98 25.64
N GLY A 288 20.89 -15.12 24.64
CA GLY A 288 20.79 -15.45 23.22
C GLY A 288 19.36 -15.38 22.65
N TYR A 289 18.36 -15.06 23.48
CA TYR A 289 17.00 -14.83 23.03
C TYR A 289 16.82 -13.39 22.52
N MET A 290 15.97 -13.27 21.50
CA MET A 290 15.47 -11.99 20.98
C MET A 290 14.29 -11.51 21.83
#